data_AF-A0A7Z2SRA3-F1
#
_entry.id   AF-A0A7Z2SRA3-F1
#
_cell.length_a   1.000
_cell.length_b   1.000
_cell.length_c   1.000
_cell.angle_alpha   90.00
_cell.angle_beta   90.00
_cell.angle_gamma   90.00
#
_symmetry.space_group_name_H-M   'P 1'
#
loop_
_entity.id
_entity.type
_entity.pdbx_description
1 polymer ?
#
loop_
_entity_poly.entity_id
_entity_poly.type
_entity_poly.pdbx_seq_one_letter_code
_entity_poly.pdbx_strand_id
1 'polypeptide(L)'
;MQPGDTAALFFAGHGVAISGVNYLVPSDVPAVTEGAEARVRGASLAEPDLIAELQARSVRVALLVIDACRDNPFPRAAGRSIGNTRGLADAKPARGIFTLYSAGIGQTALDRLGGNDAAHNSVFTRIFADQLRRPDLHLGDLAVEVRERVAELALKATDERGLPAPHEQTPAYYDQTLGGRIYLAGQLSGGRVEQPATKLANVAPESERAVRPSRPGAPGETCVRNGHETYCVSSMRKPQFGNSYGVQNLFAGSTGDAWVEGRDGNGVGEWITIEFDAMRLVKSINVRNGYQKSNDIFQKNNRVRQLRAVFSQGETQTYTLRDSLGSEMLTLSKPIRAYWVKFIIDDVWAGNKYTDTALTKLVVGSERAP
;
A
#
# COMPACT_ATOMS: atom_id res chain seq x y z
N MET A 1 25.41 -4.98 -14.72
CA MET A 1 24.34 -3.95 -14.74
C MET A 1 24.99 -2.62 -14.96
N GLN A 2 24.53 -1.91 -15.98
CA GLN A 2 24.90 -0.54 -16.32
C GLN A 2 23.77 0.42 -15.89
N PRO A 3 24.05 1.72 -15.71
CA PRO A 3 23.01 2.70 -15.45
C PRO A 3 21.90 2.66 -16.51
N GLY A 4 20.65 2.70 -16.07
CA GLY A 4 19.48 2.65 -16.96
C GLY A 4 18.93 1.25 -17.25
N ASP A 5 19.61 0.19 -16.82
CA ASP A 5 19.12 -1.19 -16.95
C ASP A 5 17.83 -1.42 -16.15
N THR A 6 17.05 -2.42 -16.58
CA THR A 6 16.04 -3.05 -15.73
C THR A 6 16.67 -4.29 -15.09
N ALA A 7 16.74 -4.30 -13.76
CA ALA A 7 17.18 -5.44 -12.97
C ALA A 7 15.97 -6.15 -12.37
N ALA A 8 16.01 -7.48 -12.35
CA ALA A 8 15.03 -8.29 -11.62
C ALA A 8 15.77 -9.25 -10.68
N LEU A 9 15.31 -9.32 -9.44
CA LEU A 9 15.71 -10.28 -8.44
C LEU A 9 14.47 -11.06 -8.02
N PHE A 10 14.54 -12.38 -8.13
CA PHE A 10 13.53 -13.29 -7.60
C PHE A 10 14.19 -14.16 -6.54
N PHE A 11 13.68 -14.14 -5.32
CA PHE A 11 14.10 -15.00 -4.22
C PHE A 11 12.93 -15.85 -3.77
N ALA A 12 13.12 -17.17 -3.69
CA ALA A 12 12.18 -18.09 -3.08
C ALA A 12 12.91 -18.95 -2.05
N GLY A 13 12.40 -18.98 -0.82
CA GLY A 13 13.04 -19.73 0.27
C GLY A 13 12.70 -19.16 1.64
N HIS A 14 13.57 -19.43 2.62
CA HIS A 14 13.36 -18.94 3.97
C HIS A 14 13.66 -17.45 4.08
N GLY A 15 12.71 -16.74 4.71
CA GLY A 15 12.81 -15.33 5.02
C GLY A 15 12.31 -15.10 6.44
N VAL A 16 12.87 -14.12 7.11
CA VAL A 16 12.52 -13.77 8.49
C VAL A 16 12.49 -12.25 8.65
N ALA A 17 11.54 -11.75 9.45
CA ALA A 17 11.45 -10.33 9.78
C ALA A 17 11.93 -10.11 11.22
N ILE A 18 13.14 -9.58 11.39
CA ILE A 18 13.72 -9.37 12.73
C ILE A 18 13.83 -7.86 13.01
N SER A 19 13.13 -7.39 14.04
CA SER A 19 13.07 -5.96 14.40
C SER A 19 12.67 -5.03 13.24
N GLY A 20 11.77 -5.50 12.37
CA GLY A 20 11.24 -4.72 11.25
C GLY A 20 12.12 -4.69 10.00
N VAL A 21 13.19 -5.49 9.96
CA VAL A 21 14.03 -5.70 8.77
C VAL A 21 13.81 -7.11 8.23
N ASN A 22 13.56 -7.24 6.93
CA ASN A 22 13.47 -8.53 6.26
C ASN A 22 14.88 -9.06 5.94
N TYR A 23 15.12 -10.32 6.25
CA TYR A 23 16.36 -11.04 5.91
C TYR A 23 16.03 -12.23 5.02
N LEU A 24 16.78 -12.39 3.95
CA LEU A 24 16.76 -13.58 3.10
C LEU A 24 17.80 -14.56 3.67
N VAL A 25 17.38 -15.79 3.97
CA VAL A 25 18.19 -16.77 4.70
C VAL A 25 18.78 -17.79 3.71
N PRO A 26 20.11 -17.79 3.48
CA PRO A 26 20.79 -18.83 2.70
C PRO A 26 20.67 -20.23 3.31
N SER A 27 20.83 -21.26 2.48
CA SER A 27 20.69 -22.67 2.89
C SER A 27 21.80 -23.18 3.82
N ASP A 28 22.95 -22.51 3.85
CA ASP A 28 24.08 -22.80 4.74
C ASP A 28 23.98 -22.10 6.10
N VAL A 29 22.93 -21.29 6.33
CA VAL A 29 22.62 -20.74 7.66
C VAL A 29 22.06 -21.85 8.55
N PRO A 30 22.67 -22.11 9.73
CA PRO A 30 22.14 -23.08 10.68
C PRO A 30 20.69 -22.77 11.09
N ALA A 31 19.94 -23.80 11.47
CA ALA A 31 18.52 -23.69 11.80
C ALA A 31 18.18 -22.48 12.66
N VAL A 32 17.12 -21.78 12.28
CA VAL A 32 16.62 -20.57 12.94
C VAL A 32 15.94 -20.98 14.27
N THR A 33 16.73 -21.08 15.32
CA THR A 33 16.31 -21.50 16.67
C THR A 33 16.37 -20.35 17.67
N GLU A 34 15.65 -20.47 18.79
CA GLU A 34 15.64 -19.45 19.84
C GLU A 34 17.07 -19.05 20.28
N GLY A 35 17.32 -17.75 20.42
CA GLY A 35 18.66 -17.22 20.76
C GLY A 35 19.66 -17.14 19.60
N ALA A 36 19.33 -17.63 18.41
CA ALA A 36 20.19 -17.55 17.22
C ALA A 36 20.15 -16.18 16.50
N GLU A 37 19.41 -15.19 17.01
CA GLU A 37 19.08 -13.93 16.32
C GLU A 37 20.32 -13.22 15.72
N ALA A 38 21.37 -13.03 16.52
CA ALA A 38 22.59 -12.36 16.06
C ALA A 38 23.31 -13.14 14.96
N ARG A 39 23.32 -14.48 15.05
CA ARG A 39 23.92 -15.37 14.05
C ARG A 39 23.14 -15.33 12.75
N VAL A 40 21.82 -15.43 12.83
CA VAL A 40 20.94 -15.38 11.65
C VAL A 40 21.08 -14.03 10.95
N ARG A 41 21.07 -12.91 11.68
CA ARG A 41 21.36 -11.59 11.10
C ARG A 41 22.73 -11.50 10.42
N GLY A 42 23.78 -12.02 11.05
CA GLY A 42 25.14 -11.94 10.51
C GLY A 42 25.41 -12.85 9.31
N ALA A 43 24.65 -13.95 9.16
CA ALA A 43 24.81 -14.92 8.09
C ALA A 43 23.74 -14.81 6.98
N SER A 44 22.77 -13.90 7.13
CA SER A 44 21.69 -13.69 6.15
C SER A 44 21.90 -12.41 5.35
N LEU A 45 21.19 -12.28 4.23
CA LEU A 45 21.21 -11.07 3.41
C LEU A 45 20.07 -10.15 3.85
N ALA A 46 20.39 -8.94 4.31
CA ALA A 46 19.37 -7.96 4.65
C ALA A 46 18.80 -7.35 3.36
N GLU A 47 17.47 -7.32 3.24
CA GLU A 47 16.79 -6.73 2.08
C GLU A 47 17.19 -5.26 1.84
N PRO A 48 17.30 -4.39 2.87
CA PRO A 48 17.73 -3.01 2.66
C PRO A 48 19.11 -2.89 2.02
N ASP A 49 20.02 -3.83 2.28
CA ASP A 49 21.37 -3.82 1.71
C ASP A 49 21.35 -4.19 0.22
N LEU A 50 20.52 -5.18 -0.15
CA LEU A 50 20.26 -5.53 -1.56
C LEU A 50 19.65 -4.35 -2.32
N ILE A 51 18.67 -3.68 -1.72
CA ILE A 51 18.04 -2.46 -2.25
C ILE A 51 19.09 -1.35 -2.44
N ALA A 52 19.95 -1.12 -1.45
CA ALA A 52 21.00 -0.11 -1.52
C ALA A 52 22.03 -0.41 -2.62
N GLU A 53 22.43 -1.68 -2.79
CA GLU A 53 23.36 -2.07 -3.84
C GLU A 53 22.76 -1.86 -5.25
N LEU A 54 21.48 -2.20 -5.44
CA LEU A 54 20.79 -1.97 -6.71
C LEU A 54 20.68 -0.48 -7.04
N GLN A 55 20.41 0.36 -6.04
CA GLN A 55 20.38 1.81 -6.21
C GLN A 55 21.74 2.40 -6.54
N ALA A 56 22.81 1.92 -5.91
CA ALA A 56 24.16 2.38 -6.20
C ALA A 56 24.56 2.17 -7.67
N ARG A 57 23.97 1.17 -8.34
CA ARG A 57 24.20 0.87 -9.76
C ARG A 57 23.35 1.69 -10.73
N SER A 58 22.50 2.60 -10.24
CA SER A 58 21.68 3.53 -11.04
C SER A 58 20.80 2.84 -12.09
N VAL A 59 20.26 1.66 -11.76
CA VAL A 59 19.28 0.96 -12.60
C VAL A 59 18.00 1.82 -12.75
N ARG A 60 17.34 1.74 -13.91
CA ARG A 60 16.08 2.45 -14.15
C ARG A 60 14.93 1.84 -13.36
N VAL A 61 14.87 0.50 -13.36
CA VAL A 61 13.89 -0.29 -12.61
C VAL A 61 14.62 -1.46 -11.95
N ALA A 62 14.43 -1.64 -10.65
CA ALA A 62 14.81 -2.81 -9.89
C ALA A 62 13.54 -3.49 -9.38
N LEU A 63 13.18 -4.61 -9.99
CA LEU A 63 12.08 -5.45 -9.55
C LEU A 63 12.62 -6.48 -8.55
N LEU A 64 12.20 -6.39 -7.29
CA LEU A 64 12.43 -7.41 -6.27
C LEU A 64 11.15 -8.21 -6.08
N VAL A 65 11.24 -9.52 -6.21
CA VAL A 65 10.17 -10.46 -5.90
C VAL A 65 10.68 -11.40 -4.83
N ILE A 66 10.05 -11.36 -3.66
CA ILE A 66 10.47 -12.10 -2.48
C ILE A 66 9.34 -13.05 -2.08
N ASP A 67 9.52 -14.32 -2.44
CA ASP A 67 8.65 -15.42 -2.07
C ASP A 67 9.17 -16.13 -0.82
N ALA A 68 8.92 -15.51 0.32
CA ALA A 68 9.41 -15.98 1.61
C ALA A 68 8.47 -15.51 2.73
N CYS A 69 8.52 -16.21 3.87
CA CYS A 69 7.80 -15.77 5.06
C CYS A 69 8.30 -14.42 5.58
N ARG A 70 7.41 -13.69 6.26
CA ARG A 70 7.70 -12.39 6.89
C ARG A 70 7.29 -12.38 8.36
N ASP A 71 7.26 -13.54 8.97
CA ASP A 71 7.09 -13.74 10.39
C ASP A 71 8.42 -13.51 11.12
N ASN A 72 8.33 -13.35 12.44
CA ASN A 72 9.49 -13.25 13.30
C ASN A 72 9.63 -14.54 14.12
N PRO A 73 10.62 -15.41 13.83
CA PRO A 73 10.83 -16.64 14.58
C PRO A 73 11.51 -16.43 15.93
N PHE A 74 11.89 -15.19 16.27
CA PHE A 74 12.47 -14.82 17.56
C PHE A 74 11.46 -14.00 18.38
N PRO A 75 10.58 -14.64 19.17
CA PRO A 75 9.72 -13.93 20.09
C PRO A 75 10.58 -13.20 21.13
N ARG A 76 10.30 -11.91 21.36
CA ARG A 76 11.06 -11.11 22.33
C ARG A 76 10.84 -11.68 23.74
N ALA A 77 11.93 -12.04 24.42
CA ALA A 77 11.93 -12.01 25.88
C ALA A 77 11.61 -10.58 26.34
N ALA A 78 10.68 -10.44 27.28
CA ALA A 78 10.28 -9.15 27.81
C ALA A 78 11.47 -8.49 28.55
N GLY A 79 12.23 -7.64 27.87
CA GLY A 79 13.24 -6.80 28.51
C GLY A 79 14.45 -6.50 27.63
N ARG A 80 14.74 -5.20 27.52
CA ARG A 80 15.95 -4.59 26.93
C ARG A 80 15.96 -4.43 25.40
N SER A 81 15.28 -3.40 24.94
CA SER A 81 15.64 -2.73 23.68
C SER A 81 16.97 -2.00 23.86
N ILE A 82 18.08 -2.60 23.43
CA ILE A 82 19.31 -1.86 23.16
C ILE A 82 19.11 -1.19 21.81
N GLY A 83 19.06 0.14 21.83
CA GLY A 83 18.93 0.96 20.63
C GLY A 83 20.16 0.79 19.75
N ASN A 84 19.94 0.36 18.51
CA ASN A 84 20.91 0.62 17.45
C ASN A 84 20.69 2.06 16.98
N THR A 85 21.65 2.90 17.32
CA THR A 85 21.89 4.22 16.74
C THR A 85 22.02 4.08 15.22
N ARG A 86 21.01 4.56 14.50
CA ARG A 86 21.09 4.70 13.04
C ARG A 86 22.06 5.84 12.76
N GLY A 87 23.27 5.48 12.33
CA GLY A 87 24.30 6.41 11.89
C GLY A 87 23.80 7.26 10.72
N LEU A 88 24.26 8.50 10.70
CA LEU A 88 24.03 9.48 9.64
C LEU A 88 24.57 8.94 8.30
N ALA A 89 23.68 8.75 7.34
CA ALA A 89 24.02 8.72 5.93
C ALA A 89 22.96 9.55 5.20
N ASP A 90 23.42 10.46 4.34
CA ASP A 90 22.57 11.23 3.43
C ASP A 90 21.87 10.29 2.45
N ALA A 91 20.70 9.79 2.85
CA ALA A 91 19.88 8.95 1.99
C ALA A 91 19.14 9.85 0.98
N LYS A 92 19.68 9.97 -0.24
CA LYS A 92 18.88 10.36 -1.40
C LYS A 92 17.62 9.46 -1.42
N PRO A 93 16.42 10.00 -1.71
CA PRO A 93 15.22 9.18 -1.78
C PRO A 93 15.44 8.00 -2.72
N ALA A 94 15.15 6.81 -2.22
CA ALA A 94 15.11 5.57 -3.00
C ALA A 94 14.25 5.77 -4.26
N ARG A 95 14.79 5.45 -5.45
CA ARG A 95 14.12 5.62 -6.74
C ARG A 95 14.29 4.36 -7.57
N GLY A 96 13.29 4.05 -8.39
CA GLY A 96 13.37 2.98 -9.38
C GLY A 96 13.17 1.57 -8.82
N ILE A 97 12.70 1.39 -7.58
CA ILE A 97 12.49 0.06 -7.00
C ILE A 97 11.02 -0.32 -7.01
N PHE A 98 10.73 -1.55 -7.39
CA PHE A 98 9.44 -2.22 -7.21
C PHE A 98 9.68 -3.50 -6.41
N THR A 99 9.16 -3.60 -5.19
CA THR A 99 9.23 -4.83 -4.40
C THR A 99 7.86 -5.48 -4.31
N LEU A 100 7.78 -6.79 -4.52
CA LEU A 100 6.60 -7.62 -4.35
C LEU A 100 6.92 -8.77 -3.38
N TYR A 101 6.20 -8.83 -2.27
CA TYR A 101 6.31 -9.86 -1.24
C TYR A 101 5.16 -10.86 -1.37
N SER A 102 5.44 -12.15 -1.16
CA SER A 102 4.41 -13.20 -1.19
C SER A 102 3.44 -13.20 -0.02
N ALA A 103 3.78 -12.51 1.07
CA ALA A 103 2.96 -12.39 2.28
C ALA A 103 3.06 -10.99 2.92
N GLY A 104 2.07 -10.67 3.75
CA GLY A 104 2.05 -9.46 4.56
C GLY A 104 3.06 -9.51 5.72
N ILE A 105 3.24 -8.39 6.42
CA ILE A 105 4.09 -8.35 7.63
C ILE A 105 3.50 -9.30 8.68
N GLY A 106 4.32 -10.19 9.23
CA GLY A 106 3.91 -11.15 10.26
C GLY A 106 3.14 -12.36 9.71
N GLN A 107 2.88 -12.42 8.41
CA GLN A 107 2.24 -13.57 7.76
C GLN A 107 3.30 -14.52 7.20
N THR A 108 2.93 -15.79 7.06
CA THR A 108 3.73 -16.81 6.38
C THR A 108 3.22 -17.03 4.96
N ALA A 109 4.14 -17.39 4.07
CA ALA A 109 3.82 -17.72 2.68
C ALA A 109 3.62 -19.24 2.53
N LEU A 110 2.54 -19.66 1.88
CA LEU A 110 2.28 -21.08 1.62
C LEU A 110 3.04 -21.58 0.39
N ASP A 111 3.76 -22.68 0.58
CA ASP A 111 4.30 -23.49 -0.53
C ASP A 111 3.22 -24.29 -1.24
N ARG A 112 2.20 -24.76 -0.50
CA ARG A 112 1.10 -25.59 -1.03
C ARG A 112 -0.19 -25.26 -0.31
N LEU A 113 -1.33 -25.51 -0.96
CA LEU A 113 -2.64 -25.34 -0.31
C LEU A 113 -2.98 -26.45 0.67
N GLY A 114 -2.39 -27.63 0.53
CA GLY A 114 -2.66 -28.78 1.37
C GLY A 114 -1.98 -30.04 0.83
N GLY A 115 -2.22 -31.18 1.46
CA GLY A 115 -1.52 -32.44 1.15
C GLY A 115 -1.70 -32.94 -0.30
N ASN A 116 -2.81 -32.57 -0.95
CA ASN A 116 -3.13 -32.97 -2.32
C ASN A 116 -2.75 -31.94 -3.40
N ASP A 117 -2.15 -30.80 -3.01
CA ASP A 117 -1.74 -29.77 -3.98
C ASP A 117 -0.46 -30.24 -4.72
N ALA A 118 -0.64 -30.68 -5.97
CA ALA A 118 0.43 -31.17 -6.82
C ALA A 118 1.19 -30.06 -7.58
N ALA A 119 0.91 -28.78 -7.30
CA ALA A 119 1.60 -27.68 -7.95
C ALA A 119 3.11 -27.69 -7.62
N HIS A 120 3.93 -27.44 -8.64
CA HIS A 120 5.37 -27.32 -8.50
C HIS A 120 5.80 -26.04 -7.75
N ASN A 121 5.06 -24.95 -7.95
CA ASN A 121 5.39 -23.63 -7.41
C ASN A 121 4.50 -23.30 -6.20
N SER A 122 5.01 -22.42 -5.34
CA SER A 122 4.27 -21.87 -4.19
C SER A 122 2.94 -21.24 -4.59
N VAL A 123 2.05 -21.03 -3.62
CA VAL A 123 0.75 -20.38 -3.84
C VAL A 123 0.93 -19.02 -4.52
N PHE A 124 1.93 -18.26 -4.08
CA PHE A 124 2.27 -16.97 -4.67
C PHE A 124 2.90 -17.11 -6.06
N THR A 125 3.95 -17.93 -6.18
CA THR A 125 4.75 -17.99 -7.40
C THR A 125 3.98 -18.52 -8.59
N ARG A 126 3.05 -19.48 -8.41
CA ARG A 126 2.21 -19.94 -9.52
C ARG A 126 1.28 -18.84 -10.05
N ILE A 127 0.69 -18.04 -9.17
CA ILE A 127 -0.17 -16.92 -9.56
C ILE A 127 0.66 -15.81 -10.20
N PHE A 128 1.80 -15.46 -9.60
CA PHE A 128 2.71 -14.45 -10.12
C PHE A 128 3.21 -14.82 -11.53
N ALA A 129 3.63 -16.07 -11.73
CA ALA A 129 4.08 -16.56 -13.03
C ALA A 129 2.98 -16.50 -14.10
N ASP A 130 1.72 -16.78 -13.75
CA ASP A 130 0.59 -16.66 -14.67
C ASP A 130 0.32 -15.19 -15.04
N GLN A 131 0.38 -14.27 -14.07
CA GLN A 131 0.21 -12.84 -14.35
C GLN A 131 1.35 -12.26 -15.19
N LEU A 132 2.59 -12.74 -14.99
CA LEU A 132 3.73 -12.33 -15.80
C LEU A 132 3.59 -12.63 -17.29
N ARG A 133 2.79 -13.63 -17.67
CA ARG A 133 2.53 -13.97 -19.09
C ARG A 133 1.60 -12.99 -19.79
N ARG A 134 1.01 -12.03 -19.06
CA ARG A 134 0.08 -11.03 -19.61
C ARG A 134 0.83 -9.78 -20.07
N PRO A 135 1.00 -9.56 -21.39
CA PRO A 135 1.78 -8.43 -21.92
C PRO A 135 1.09 -7.07 -21.74
N ASP A 136 -0.21 -7.06 -21.46
CA ASP A 136 -1.04 -5.90 -21.21
C ASP A 136 -0.98 -5.40 -19.76
N LEU A 137 -0.37 -6.17 -18.85
CA LEU A 137 -0.28 -5.81 -17.43
C LEU A 137 1.02 -5.09 -17.10
N HIS A 138 0.88 -3.91 -16.49
CA HIS A 138 2.02 -3.21 -15.90
C HIS A 138 2.25 -3.67 -14.45
N LEU A 139 3.47 -3.47 -13.92
CA LEU A 139 3.89 -3.96 -12.60
C LEU A 139 2.88 -3.69 -11.47
N GLY A 140 2.38 -2.46 -11.35
CA GLY A 140 1.37 -2.11 -10.35
C GLY A 140 0.07 -2.93 -10.45
N ASP A 141 -0.54 -3.03 -11.64
CA ASP A 141 -1.77 -3.81 -11.83
C ASP A 141 -1.51 -5.31 -11.63
N LEU A 142 -0.37 -5.80 -12.11
CA LEU A 142 0.09 -7.17 -11.87
C LEU A 142 0.16 -7.47 -10.37
N ALA A 143 0.76 -6.59 -9.57
CA ALA A 143 0.86 -6.80 -8.12
C ALA A 143 -0.49 -6.80 -7.40
N VAL A 144 -1.43 -5.95 -7.84
CA VAL A 144 -2.80 -5.96 -7.33
C VAL A 144 -3.49 -7.28 -7.67
N GLU A 145 -3.44 -7.73 -8.93
CA GLU A 145 -4.06 -9.01 -9.33
C GLU A 145 -3.45 -10.20 -8.59
N VAL A 146 -2.13 -10.24 -8.43
CA VAL A 146 -1.44 -11.28 -7.65
C VAL A 146 -1.93 -11.27 -6.20
N ARG A 147 -2.02 -10.10 -5.57
CA ARG A 147 -2.48 -9.97 -4.18
C ARG A 147 -3.88 -10.54 -4.00
N GLU A 148 -4.85 -10.09 -4.80
CA GLU A 148 -6.25 -10.52 -4.66
C GLU A 148 -6.38 -12.04 -4.89
N ARG A 149 -5.74 -12.58 -5.92
CA ARG A 149 -5.82 -14.00 -6.26
C ARG A 149 -5.13 -14.88 -5.21
N VAL A 150 -3.99 -14.47 -4.67
CA VAL A 150 -3.29 -15.23 -3.62
C VAL A 150 -4.11 -15.21 -2.34
N ALA A 151 -4.64 -14.05 -1.94
CA ALA A 151 -5.47 -13.93 -0.75
C ALA A 151 -6.72 -14.81 -0.85
N GLU A 152 -7.39 -14.81 -2.00
CA GLU A 152 -8.54 -15.67 -2.24
C GLU A 152 -8.17 -17.16 -2.21
N LEU A 153 -7.03 -17.53 -2.82
CA LEU A 153 -6.61 -18.92 -2.92
C LEU A 153 -6.15 -19.48 -1.57
N ALA A 154 -5.41 -18.69 -0.78
CA ALA A 154 -4.92 -19.09 0.54
C ALA A 154 -6.06 -19.38 1.54
N LEU A 155 -7.20 -18.70 1.41
CA LEU A 155 -8.40 -19.00 2.22
C LEU A 155 -9.01 -20.38 1.92
N LYS A 156 -8.65 -21.01 0.79
CA LYS A 156 -9.10 -22.35 0.39
C LYS A 156 -8.11 -23.45 0.81
N ALA A 157 -7.09 -23.11 1.60
CA ALA A 157 -6.12 -24.08 2.09
C ALA A 157 -6.77 -25.16 2.95
N THR A 158 -6.13 -26.33 2.98
CA THR A 158 -6.53 -27.52 3.73
C THR A 158 -5.36 -28.11 4.51
N ASP A 159 -5.67 -28.84 5.58
CA ASP A 159 -4.67 -29.62 6.30
C ASP A 159 -4.22 -30.86 5.49
N GLU A 160 -3.28 -31.65 6.03
CA GLU A 160 -2.79 -32.87 5.37
C GLU A 160 -3.89 -33.91 5.11
N ARG A 161 -5.02 -33.83 5.84
CA ARG A 161 -6.16 -34.74 5.70
C ARG A 161 -7.23 -34.19 4.75
N GLY A 162 -7.00 -33.02 4.16
CA GLY A 162 -7.92 -32.35 3.24
C GLY A 162 -9.06 -31.60 3.92
N LEU A 163 -9.00 -31.37 5.24
CA LEU A 163 -10.00 -30.56 5.95
C LEU A 163 -9.71 -29.07 5.76
N PRO A 164 -10.74 -28.20 5.64
CA PRO A 164 -10.52 -26.76 5.49
C PRO A 164 -9.65 -26.18 6.61
N ALA A 165 -8.57 -25.52 6.23
CA ALA A 165 -7.63 -24.80 7.10
C ALA A 165 -7.29 -23.45 6.45
N PRO A 166 -8.23 -22.47 6.44
CA PRO A 166 -8.02 -21.19 5.77
C PRO A 166 -6.75 -20.50 6.29
N HIS A 167 -5.93 -20.03 5.36
CA HIS A 167 -4.67 -19.38 5.68
C HIS A 167 -4.69 -17.90 5.34
N GLU A 168 -4.22 -17.06 6.26
CA GLU A 168 -4.13 -15.62 6.04
C GLU A 168 -2.79 -15.29 5.34
N GLN A 169 -2.85 -15.08 4.03
CA GLN A 169 -1.71 -14.65 3.23
C GLN A 169 -2.15 -13.57 2.24
N THR A 170 -1.68 -12.35 2.44
CA THR A 170 -1.99 -11.20 1.58
C THR A 170 -0.69 -10.60 1.06
N PRO A 171 -0.31 -10.85 -0.20
CA PRO A 171 0.88 -10.24 -0.81
C PRO A 171 0.90 -8.71 -0.63
N ALA A 172 2.09 -8.18 -0.38
CA ALA A 172 2.31 -6.75 -0.24
C ALA A 172 3.25 -6.28 -1.35
N TYR A 173 3.11 -5.03 -1.80
CA TYR A 173 4.06 -4.45 -2.75
C TYR A 173 4.43 -3.03 -2.36
N TYR A 174 5.61 -2.61 -2.81
CA TYR A 174 6.15 -1.27 -2.66
C TYR A 174 6.63 -0.78 -4.02
N ASP A 175 6.12 0.36 -4.48
CA ASP A 175 6.43 0.91 -5.80
C ASP A 175 7.01 2.33 -5.69
N GLN A 176 8.27 2.45 -6.08
CA GLN A 176 9.00 3.71 -6.27
C GLN A 176 9.55 3.83 -7.69
N THR A 177 8.96 3.12 -8.65
CA THR A 177 9.35 3.21 -10.05
C THR A 177 8.98 4.58 -10.63
N LEU A 178 9.80 5.07 -11.56
CA LEU A 178 9.61 6.35 -12.24
C LEU A 178 9.65 6.14 -13.75
N GLY A 179 8.95 6.99 -14.51
CA GLY A 179 8.95 6.93 -15.98
C GLY A 179 7.79 6.17 -16.60
N GLY A 180 6.63 6.14 -15.93
CA GLY A 180 5.38 5.59 -16.47
C GLY A 180 5.16 4.11 -16.15
N ARG A 181 4.21 3.49 -16.86
CA ARG A 181 3.86 2.09 -16.68
C ARG A 181 5.02 1.19 -17.14
N ILE A 182 5.47 0.30 -16.26
CA ILE A 182 6.52 -0.66 -16.55
C ILE A 182 5.88 -2.01 -16.92
N TYR A 183 6.19 -2.52 -18.09
CA TYR A 183 5.71 -3.80 -18.63
C TYR A 183 6.90 -4.76 -18.75
N LEU A 184 6.75 -5.99 -18.24
CA LEU A 184 7.83 -6.97 -18.24
C LEU A 184 7.83 -7.88 -19.47
N ALA A 185 6.66 -8.22 -20.01
CA ALA A 185 6.52 -9.13 -21.15
C ALA A 185 6.62 -8.43 -22.53
N GLY A 186 7.05 -7.16 -22.55
CA GLY A 186 7.06 -6.32 -23.74
C GLY A 186 5.65 -5.90 -24.16
N GLN A 187 5.49 -4.68 -24.68
CA GLN A 187 4.22 -4.32 -25.33
C GLN A 187 4.04 -5.19 -26.57
N LEU A 188 2.83 -5.73 -26.77
CA LEU A 188 2.41 -6.18 -28.10
C LEU A 188 2.67 -5.03 -29.07
N SER A 189 3.55 -5.25 -30.05
CA SER A 189 3.83 -4.29 -31.11
C SER A 189 2.56 -4.04 -31.91
N GLY A 190 1.86 -2.96 -31.56
CA GLY A 190 0.68 -2.45 -32.22
C GLY A 190 0.74 -0.93 -32.23
N GLY A 191 1.44 -0.38 -33.22
CA GLY A 191 1.39 1.03 -33.58
C GLY A 191 2.36 1.95 -32.84
N ARG A 192 3.51 2.22 -33.46
CA ARG A 192 4.12 3.55 -33.37
C ARG A 192 3.02 4.55 -33.77
N VAL A 193 2.46 5.29 -32.82
CA VAL A 193 1.92 6.61 -33.16
C VAL A 193 3.15 7.50 -33.25
N GLU A 194 3.69 7.55 -34.47
CA GLU A 194 4.65 8.55 -34.89
C GLU A 194 4.08 9.92 -34.50
N GLN A 195 4.79 10.66 -33.66
CA GLN A 195 4.44 12.06 -33.37
C GLN A 195 4.54 12.82 -34.69
N PRO A 196 3.44 13.36 -35.25
CA PRO A 196 3.56 14.25 -36.38
C PRO A 196 4.05 15.58 -35.82
N ALA A 197 5.28 15.95 -36.17
CA ALA A 197 5.68 17.34 -36.14
C ALA A 197 4.85 18.08 -37.20
N THR A 198 3.78 18.76 -36.78
CA THR A 198 3.02 19.61 -37.70
C THR A 198 2.76 20.98 -37.09
N LYS A 199 3.56 21.92 -37.60
CA LYS A 199 3.29 23.34 -37.90
C LYS A 199 2.10 24.00 -37.21
N LEU A 200 2.43 25.13 -36.56
CA LEU A 200 1.55 26.28 -36.32
C LEU A 200 0.63 26.54 -37.52
N ALA A 201 -0.66 26.26 -37.39
CA ALA A 201 -1.73 26.90 -38.16
C ALA A 201 -3.09 26.67 -37.48
N ASN A 202 -3.64 27.78 -36.97
CA ASN A 202 -5.05 28.11 -36.73
C ASN A 202 -6.02 26.99 -36.30
N VAL A 203 -6.37 27.00 -35.02
CA VAL A 203 -7.60 26.39 -34.52
C VAL A 203 -8.62 27.50 -34.30
N ALA A 204 -9.76 27.37 -34.98
CA ALA A 204 -10.99 28.15 -34.80
C ALA A 204 -11.57 27.96 -33.38
N PRO A 205 -12.51 28.81 -32.92
CA PRO A 205 -12.62 29.17 -31.52
C PRO A 205 -13.17 28.07 -30.61
N GLU A 206 -12.72 28.14 -29.36
CA GLU A 206 -13.32 27.60 -28.15
C GLU A 206 -14.86 27.49 -28.20
N SER A 207 -15.35 26.27 -28.12
CA SER A 207 -16.65 26.00 -27.50
C SER A 207 -16.55 24.71 -26.69
N GLU A 208 -16.43 24.90 -25.37
CA GLU A 208 -16.69 23.93 -24.28
C GLU A 208 -15.82 22.67 -24.20
N ARG A 209 -14.55 22.83 -23.79
CA ARG A 209 -13.90 21.81 -22.95
C ARG A 209 -14.11 22.18 -21.49
N ALA A 210 -14.90 21.40 -20.76
CA ALA A 210 -15.05 21.55 -19.32
C ALA A 210 -13.64 21.54 -18.66
N VAL A 211 -13.25 22.68 -18.09
CA VAL A 211 -11.97 22.86 -17.39
C VAL A 211 -11.95 21.91 -16.20
N ARG A 212 -10.98 20.98 -16.13
CA ARG A 212 -10.79 20.08 -14.97
C ARG A 212 -10.55 20.94 -13.72
N PRO A 213 -11.44 20.92 -12.71
CA PRO A 213 -11.24 21.68 -11.49
C PRO A 213 -10.01 21.17 -10.74
N SER A 214 -9.11 22.07 -10.34
CA SER A 214 -7.92 21.73 -9.56
C SER A 214 -8.30 21.17 -8.19
N ARG A 215 -7.60 20.12 -7.74
CA ARG A 215 -7.75 19.58 -6.38
C ARG A 215 -7.32 20.65 -5.35
N PRO A 216 -8.12 20.91 -4.29
CA PRO A 216 -7.71 21.83 -3.23
C PRO A 216 -6.61 21.19 -2.37
N GLY A 217 -5.39 21.74 -2.42
CA GLY A 217 -4.27 21.36 -1.55
C GLY A 217 -3.95 22.39 -0.48
N ALA A 218 -2.97 22.12 0.37
CA ALA A 218 -2.36 23.10 1.26
C ALA A 218 -0.83 22.90 1.36
N PRO A 219 -0.05 23.95 1.67
CA PRO A 219 1.38 23.81 1.93
C PRO A 219 1.64 22.78 3.04
N GLY A 220 2.58 21.87 2.81
CA GLY A 220 2.95 20.83 3.78
C GLY A 220 2.04 19.61 3.81
N GLU A 221 1.08 19.50 2.88
CA GLU A 221 0.30 18.28 2.70
C GLU A 221 1.21 17.09 2.36
N THR A 222 0.77 15.89 2.74
CA THR A 222 1.46 14.64 2.38
C THR A 222 0.58 13.84 1.43
N CYS A 223 1.12 13.52 0.24
CA CYS A 223 0.41 12.78 -0.78
C CYS A 223 1.05 11.40 -1.03
N VAL A 224 0.22 10.37 -1.22
CA VAL A 224 0.63 9.05 -1.69
C VAL A 224 -0.31 8.60 -2.80
N ARG A 225 0.27 8.04 -3.87
CA ARG A 225 -0.49 7.48 -4.99
C ARG A 225 -0.86 6.02 -4.71
N ASN A 226 -2.10 5.66 -5.02
CA ASN A 226 -2.64 4.31 -4.95
C ASN A 226 -3.36 3.98 -6.27
N GLY A 227 -2.65 3.37 -7.22
CA GLY A 227 -3.19 3.08 -8.56
C GLY A 227 -3.62 4.33 -9.32
N HIS A 228 -4.94 4.45 -9.56
CA HIS A 228 -5.59 5.56 -10.26
C HIS A 228 -5.94 6.75 -9.35
N GLU A 229 -5.66 6.63 -8.05
CA GLU A 229 -6.02 7.59 -7.03
C GLU A 229 -4.77 8.20 -6.40
N THR A 230 -4.84 9.46 -6.00
CA THR A 230 -3.82 10.13 -5.20
C THR A 230 -4.48 10.65 -3.94
N TYR A 231 -4.04 10.12 -2.80
CA TYR A 231 -4.53 10.48 -1.48
C TYR A 231 -3.60 11.55 -0.92
N CYS A 232 -4.14 12.70 -0.51
CA CYS A 232 -3.37 13.72 0.20
C CYS A 232 -4.06 14.08 1.50
N VAL A 233 -3.28 14.30 2.56
CA VAL A 233 -3.77 14.70 3.89
C VAL A 233 -3.18 16.04 4.31
N SER A 234 -3.97 16.80 5.07
CA SER A 234 -3.59 18.11 5.61
C SER A 234 -2.39 18.04 6.54
N SER A 235 -2.30 16.99 7.35
CA SER A 235 -1.20 16.71 8.26
C SER A 235 -1.16 15.21 8.57
N MET A 236 -0.07 14.79 9.22
CA MET A 236 0.01 13.45 9.79
C MET A 236 0.93 13.46 11.00
N ARG A 237 0.62 12.61 11.97
CA ARG A 237 1.50 12.41 13.12
C ARG A 237 2.79 11.73 12.70
N LYS A 238 3.91 12.20 13.25
CA LYS A 238 5.22 11.57 13.01
C LYS A 238 5.20 10.14 13.56
N PRO A 239 5.87 9.18 12.88
CA PRO A 239 6.01 7.83 13.40
C PRO A 239 6.59 7.83 14.82
N GLN A 240 5.98 7.07 15.73
CA GLN A 240 6.40 6.94 17.12
C GLN A 240 6.04 5.57 17.66
N PHE A 241 6.86 5.06 18.58
CA PHE A 241 6.65 3.77 19.24
C PHE A 241 6.43 2.59 18.26
N GLY A 242 7.09 2.64 17.10
CA GLY A 242 6.98 1.61 16.06
C GLY A 242 5.69 1.66 15.23
N ASN A 243 4.85 2.69 15.38
CA ASN A 243 3.66 2.89 14.57
C ASN A 243 3.90 3.99 13.51
N SER A 244 3.35 3.79 12.32
CA SER A 244 3.25 4.81 11.28
C SER A 244 1.82 5.30 11.15
N TYR A 245 1.64 6.60 10.92
CA TYR A 245 0.32 7.24 10.85
C TYR A 245 0.05 7.94 9.52
N GLY A 246 0.77 7.52 8.48
CA GLY A 246 0.72 8.18 7.18
C GLY A 246 -0.55 7.90 6.39
N VAL A 247 -0.76 8.70 5.36
CA VAL A 247 -1.90 8.64 4.44
C VAL A 247 -2.10 7.25 3.82
N GLN A 248 -1.03 6.48 3.64
CA GLN A 248 -1.10 5.12 3.07
C GLN A 248 -1.99 4.17 3.87
N ASN A 249 -2.13 4.41 5.17
CA ASN A 249 -2.95 3.56 6.04
C ASN A 249 -4.44 3.63 5.67
N LEU A 250 -4.90 4.74 5.07
CA LEU A 250 -6.31 4.91 4.69
C LEU A 250 -6.79 3.93 3.61
N PHE A 251 -5.88 3.36 2.84
CA PHE A 251 -6.20 2.40 1.78
C PHE A 251 -5.42 1.08 1.91
N ALA A 252 -4.60 0.93 2.95
CA ALA A 252 -3.89 -0.30 3.23
C ALA A 252 -4.86 -1.44 3.59
N GLY A 253 -4.35 -2.68 3.52
CA GLY A 253 -5.08 -3.88 3.93
C GLY A 253 -5.16 -4.06 5.44
N SER A 254 -4.33 -3.35 6.21
CA SER A 254 -4.34 -3.39 7.67
C SER A 254 -5.67 -2.90 8.22
N THR A 255 -6.22 -3.64 9.18
CA THR A 255 -7.43 -3.24 9.91
C THR A 255 -7.10 -2.47 11.19
N GLY A 256 -5.81 -2.35 11.52
CA GLY A 256 -5.32 -1.80 12.77
C GLY A 256 -4.29 -0.69 12.63
N ASP A 257 -3.93 -0.28 11.41
CA ASP A 257 -3.13 0.92 11.15
C ASP A 257 -4.05 2.06 10.72
N ALA A 258 -3.77 3.27 11.18
CA ALA A 258 -4.61 4.42 10.91
C ALA A 258 -3.79 5.60 10.42
N TRP A 259 -4.38 6.42 9.55
CA TRP A 259 -3.95 7.80 9.46
C TRP A 259 -4.36 8.48 10.76
N VAL A 260 -3.42 9.22 11.35
CA VAL A 260 -3.64 10.05 12.53
C VAL A 260 -3.17 11.44 12.16
N GLU A 261 -4.03 12.42 12.32
CA GLU A 261 -3.69 13.81 12.06
C GLU A 261 -2.56 14.27 12.99
N GLY A 262 -1.81 15.30 12.57
CA GLY A 262 -0.57 15.71 13.21
C GLY A 262 -0.57 17.12 13.78
N ARG A 263 -1.72 17.79 13.87
CA ARG A 263 -1.84 19.12 14.45
C ARG A 263 -2.26 19.04 15.91
N ASP A 264 -1.87 20.05 16.67
CA ASP A 264 -2.36 20.20 18.03
C ASP A 264 -3.86 20.51 17.99
N GLY A 265 -4.63 19.81 18.82
CA GLY A 265 -6.08 19.98 18.91
C GLY A 265 -6.81 18.67 18.76
N ASN A 266 -8.07 18.76 18.35
CA ASN A 266 -8.98 17.63 18.27
C ASN A 266 -9.13 17.07 16.84
N GLY A 267 -8.44 17.63 15.85
CA GLY A 267 -8.52 17.23 14.43
C GLY A 267 -9.65 17.87 13.62
N VAL A 268 -10.47 18.77 14.18
CA VAL A 268 -11.49 19.51 13.42
C VAL A 268 -10.81 20.45 12.41
N GLY A 269 -11.28 20.42 11.16
CA GLY A 269 -10.72 21.17 10.03
C GLY A 269 -9.61 20.44 9.28
N GLU A 270 -9.08 19.34 9.83
CA GLU A 270 -8.17 18.45 9.11
C GLU A 270 -8.93 17.73 7.98
N TRP A 271 -8.22 17.43 6.91
CA TRP A 271 -8.84 16.96 5.68
C TRP A 271 -8.01 15.91 4.94
N ILE A 272 -8.73 15.10 4.17
CA ILE A 272 -8.21 14.11 3.24
C ILE A 272 -8.74 14.46 1.85
N THR A 273 -7.91 14.41 0.83
CA THR A 273 -8.35 14.49 -0.57
C THR A 273 -8.01 13.20 -1.29
N ILE A 274 -8.92 12.73 -2.13
CA ILE A 274 -8.71 11.63 -3.05
C ILE A 274 -8.90 12.19 -4.44
N GLU A 275 -7.81 12.34 -5.19
CA GLU A 275 -7.83 12.78 -6.58
C GLU A 275 -7.72 11.61 -7.53
N PHE A 276 -8.55 11.63 -8.56
CA PHE A 276 -8.60 10.64 -9.60
C PHE A 276 -7.78 11.08 -10.82
N ASP A 277 -7.19 10.12 -11.52
CA ASP A 277 -6.46 10.39 -12.75
C ASP A 277 -7.34 10.89 -13.90
N ALA A 278 -8.61 10.47 -13.93
CA ALA A 278 -9.65 10.91 -14.85
C ALA A 278 -10.97 11.16 -14.12
N MET A 279 -11.97 11.70 -14.81
CA MET A 279 -13.32 11.84 -14.23
C MET A 279 -13.87 10.45 -13.87
N ARG A 280 -14.34 10.30 -12.63
CA ARG A 280 -14.94 9.05 -12.14
C ARG A 280 -16.37 9.28 -11.69
N LEU A 281 -17.18 8.23 -11.82
CA LEU A 281 -18.49 8.15 -11.21
C LEU A 281 -18.35 7.48 -9.85
N VAL A 282 -18.42 8.28 -8.78
CA VAL A 282 -18.32 7.85 -7.40
C VAL A 282 -19.65 7.23 -6.96
N LYS A 283 -19.61 5.99 -6.48
CA LYS A 283 -20.78 5.16 -6.13
C LYS A 283 -20.87 4.81 -4.65
N SER A 284 -19.74 4.73 -3.96
CA SER A 284 -19.70 4.43 -2.53
C SER A 284 -18.47 5.04 -1.87
N ILE A 285 -18.57 5.27 -0.56
CA ILE A 285 -17.44 5.64 0.29
C ILE A 285 -17.41 4.62 1.42
N ASN A 286 -16.30 3.89 1.58
CA ASN A 286 -16.13 2.94 2.67
C ASN A 286 -15.16 3.53 3.70
N VAL A 287 -15.58 3.57 4.96
CA VAL A 287 -14.81 4.17 6.05
C VAL A 287 -14.68 3.20 7.22
N ARG A 288 -13.51 3.18 7.86
CA ARG A 288 -13.30 2.58 9.19
C ARG A 288 -12.91 3.68 10.16
N ASN A 289 -13.89 4.11 10.94
CA ASN A 289 -13.76 5.28 11.82
C ASN A 289 -12.84 4.99 13.01
N GLY A 290 -12.02 5.97 13.43
CA GLY A 290 -11.11 5.84 14.57
C GLY A 290 -9.84 5.04 14.30
N TYR A 291 -9.04 4.86 15.35
CA TYR A 291 -7.84 4.01 15.33
C TYR A 291 -8.19 2.60 15.82
N GLN A 292 -8.57 1.71 14.89
CA GLN A 292 -9.16 0.40 15.23
C GLN A 292 -8.13 -0.70 15.51
N LYS A 293 -6.93 -0.33 16.00
CA LYS A 293 -5.88 -1.30 16.38
C LYS A 293 -6.33 -2.27 17.48
N SER A 294 -7.11 -1.75 18.43
CA SER A 294 -7.77 -2.50 19.49
C SER A 294 -8.92 -1.68 20.04
N ASN A 295 -9.83 -2.30 20.80
CA ASN A 295 -10.92 -1.57 21.46
C ASN A 295 -10.39 -0.46 22.40
N ASP A 296 -9.29 -0.72 23.10
CA ASP A 296 -8.63 0.25 23.98
C ASP A 296 -8.08 1.46 23.20
N ILE A 297 -7.37 1.22 22.09
CA ILE A 297 -6.82 2.30 21.25
C ILE A 297 -7.93 3.10 20.57
N PHE A 298 -9.01 2.44 20.16
CA PHE A 298 -10.19 3.10 19.59
C PHE A 298 -10.82 4.10 20.57
N GLN A 299 -10.97 3.74 21.85
CA GLN A 299 -11.54 4.64 22.88
C GLN A 299 -10.59 5.74 23.33
N LYS A 300 -9.28 5.52 23.18
CA LYS A 300 -8.25 6.48 23.60
C LYS A 300 -8.09 7.66 22.65
N ASN A 301 -8.37 7.50 21.36
CA ASN A 301 -8.17 8.53 20.35
C ASN A 301 -9.50 9.17 19.95
N ASN A 302 -9.45 10.37 19.38
CA ASN A 302 -10.63 10.95 18.77
C ASN A 302 -11.03 10.15 17.52
N ARG A 303 -12.34 10.09 17.30
CA ARG A 303 -12.96 9.49 16.10
C ARG A 303 -13.76 10.55 15.39
N VAL A 304 -13.93 10.44 14.08
CA VAL A 304 -14.70 11.44 13.34
C VAL A 304 -16.19 11.28 13.67
N ARG A 305 -16.89 12.37 13.98
CA ARG A 305 -18.35 12.40 14.19
C ARG A 305 -19.08 12.93 12.96
N GLN A 306 -18.63 14.08 12.42
CA GLN A 306 -19.15 14.66 11.20
C GLN A 306 -18.03 14.72 10.14
N LEU A 307 -18.26 14.09 8.99
CA LEU A 307 -17.35 14.10 7.85
C LEU A 307 -18.04 14.73 6.65
N ARG A 308 -17.53 15.85 6.17
CA ARG A 308 -18.06 16.54 4.98
C ARG A 308 -17.24 16.23 3.75
N ALA A 309 -17.87 15.62 2.75
CA ALA A 309 -17.31 15.36 1.43
C ALA A 309 -17.69 16.47 0.45
N VAL A 310 -16.69 17.12 -0.15
CA VAL A 310 -16.83 18.12 -1.21
C VAL A 310 -16.31 17.52 -2.51
N PHE A 311 -17.11 17.53 -3.56
CA PHE A 311 -16.79 16.94 -4.85
C PHE A 311 -16.31 18.02 -5.83
N SER A 312 -15.53 17.63 -6.83
CA SER A 312 -14.91 18.57 -7.76
C SER A 312 -15.87 19.44 -8.56
N GLN A 313 -17.13 19.01 -8.70
CA GLN A 313 -18.17 19.74 -9.44
C GLN A 313 -19.03 20.62 -8.52
N GLY A 314 -18.68 20.73 -7.23
CA GLY A 314 -19.30 21.63 -6.26
C GLY A 314 -20.33 20.96 -5.34
N GLU A 315 -20.76 19.73 -5.62
CA GLU A 315 -21.63 18.99 -4.70
C GLU A 315 -20.94 18.79 -3.35
N THR A 316 -21.74 18.82 -2.28
CA THR A 316 -21.27 18.58 -0.92
C THR A 316 -22.24 17.63 -0.22
N GLN A 317 -21.72 16.68 0.54
CA GLN A 317 -22.49 15.80 1.42
C GLN A 317 -21.83 15.73 2.79
N THR A 318 -22.63 15.75 3.85
CA THR A 318 -22.14 15.59 5.22
C THR A 318 -22.66 14.28 5.79
N TYR A 319 -21.77 13.50 6.37
CA TYR A 319 -22.06 12.19 6.95
C TYR A 319 -21.82 12.21 8.46
N THR A 320 -22.73 11.61 9.21
CA THR A 320 -22.51 11.30 10.63
C THR A 320 -21.93 9.90 10.74
N LEU A 321 -20.70 9.75 11.22
CA LEU A 321 -20.06 8.43 11.35
C LEU A 321 -20.39 7.80 12.71
N ARG A 322 -20.61 6.48 12.71
CA ARG A 322 -20.86 5.74 13.94
C ARG A 322 -19.63 5.72 14.85
N ASP A 323 -19.87 5.81 16.16
CA ASP A 323 -18.88 5.56 17.20
C ASP A 323 -18.83 4.06 17.55
N SER A 324 -18.45 3.24 16.56
CA SER A 324 -18.28 1.80 16.75
C SER A 324 -17.16 1.24 15.89
N LEU A 325 -16.60 0.10 16.32
CA LEU A 325 -15.63 -0.65 15.54
C LEU A 325 -16.27 -1.23 14.28
N GLY A 326 -15.43 -1.48 13.26
CA GLY A 326 -15.86 -2.05 11.99
C GLY A 326 -15.87 -1.05 10.85
N SER A 327 -16.36 -1.51 9.70
CA SER A 327 -16.49 -0.69 8.50
C SER A 327 -17.91 -0.17 8.35
N GLU A 328 -18.03 1.00 7.76
CA GLU A 328 -19.29 1.63 7.40
C GLU A 328 -19.22 2.05 5.93
N MET A 329 -20.29 1.78 5.18
CA MET A 329 -20.45 2.27 3.82
C MET A 329 -21.36 3.47 3.85
N LEU A 330 -20.83 4.64 3.47
CA LEU A 330 -21.59 5.88 3.41
C LEU A 330 -22.35 5.94 2.08
N THR A 331 -23.67 6.06 2.18
CA THR A 331 -24.57 6.09 1.03
C THR A 331 -24.58 7.47 0.41
N LEU A 332 -24.35 7.56 -0.91
CA LEU A 332 -24.56 8.78 -1.67
C LEU A 332 -26.03 8.85 -2.12
N SER A 333 -26.62 10.05 -2.11
CA SER A 333 -27.99 10.25 -2.63
C SER A 333 -28.15 9.87 -4.11
N LYS A 334 -27.06 9.98 -4.87
CA LYS A 334 -26.90 9.52 -6.26
C LYS A 334 -25.42 9.36 -6.57
N PRO A 335 -25.02 8.58 -7.59
CA PRO A 335 -23.63 8.58 -8.06
C PRO A 335 -23.19 9.98 -8.51
N ILE A 336 -21.97 10.39 -8.13
CA ILE A 336 -21.45 11.76 -8.38
C ILE A 336 -20.24 11.69 -9.31
N ARG A 337 -20.23 12.51 -10.37
CA ARG A 337 -19.07 12.67 -11.24
C ARG A 337 -18.04 13.58 -10.58
N ALA A 338 -16.82 13.09 -10.39
CA ALA A 338 -15.77 13.86 -9.75
C ALA A 338 -14.38 13.54 -10.30
N TYR A 339 -13.52 14.56 -10.33
CA TYR A 339 -12.07 14.44 -10.50
C TYR A 339 -11.35 14.30 -9.16
N TRP A 340 -11.98 14.74 -8.08
CA TRP A 340 -11.48 14.58 -6.72
C TRP A 340 -12.64 14.68 -5.72
N VAL A 341 -12.43 14.10 -4.55
CA VAL A 341 -13.29 14.26 -3.37
C VAL A 341 -12.43 14.75 -2.21
N LYS A 342 -12.86 15.81 -1.52
CA LYS A 342 -12.24 16.34 -0.31
C LYS A 342 -13.11 16.04 0.89
N PHE A 343 -12.60 15.27 1.83
CA PHE A 343 -13.23 14.97 3.11
C PHE A 343 -12.67 15.88 4.19
N ILE A 344 -13.54 16.57 4.92
CA ILE A 344 -13.19 17.53 5.96
C ILE A 344 -13.84 17.06 7.27
N ILE A 345 -13.05 17.00 8.34
CA ILE A 345 -13.54 16.66 9.67
C ILE A 345 -14.22 17.90 10.24
N ASP A 346 -15.55 17.88 10.34
CA ASP A 346 -16.32 19.00 10.90
C ASP A 346 -16.53 18.84 12.41
N ASP A 347 -16.51 17.59 12.90
CA ASP A 347 -16.71 17.29 14.32
C ASP A 347 -16.19 15.90 14.70
N VAL A 348 -15.92 15.67 15.98
CA VAL A 348 -15.28 14.46 16.51
C VAL A 348 -15.98 13.90 17.76
N TRP A 349 -15.95 12.58 17.90
CA TRP A 349 -16.18 11.89 19.16
C TRP A 349 -14.88 11.92 19.97
N ALA A 350 -14.89 12.62 21.10
CA ALA A 350 -13.71 12.76 21.95
C ALA A 350 -13.23 11.41 22.49
N GLY A 351 -11.94 11.12 22.36
CA GLY A 351 -11.26 10.02 23.03
C GLY A 351 -11.01 10.35 24.51
N ASN A 352 -10.69 9.32 25.30
CA ASN A 352 -10.45 9.48 26.73
C ASN A 352 -8.98 9.75 27.11
N LYS A 353 -8.06 9.83 26.14
CA LYS A 353 -6.63 10.00 26.42
C LYS A 353 -5.89 10.92 25.44
N TYR A 354 -6.05 10.70 24.15
CA TYR A 354 -5.37 11.44 23.08
C TYR A 354 -6.40 12.29 22.34
N THR A 355 -6.00 13.53 22.03
CA THR A 355 -6.85 14.45 21.28
C THR A 355 -6.67 14.27 19.77
N ASP A 356 -5.67 13.50 19.32
CA ASP A 356 -5.45 13.24 17.91
C ASP A 356 -6.64 12.47 17.31
N THR A 357 -7.10 12.89 16.13
CA THR A 357 -8.15 12.18 15.37
C THR A 357 -7.57 11.17 14.40
N ALA A 358 -8.20 9.99 14.35
CA ALA A 358 -7.73 8.88 13.54
C ALA A 358 -8.80 8.34 12.58
N LEU A 359 -8.36 7.87 11.40
CA LEU A 359 -9.13 7.06 10.47
C LEU A 359 -8.31 5.85 10.05
N THR A 360 -8.86 4.66 10.26
CA THR A 360 -8.24 3.38 9.86
C THR A 360 -8.38 3.15 8.37
N LYS A 361 -9.50 3.56 7.77
CA LYS A 361 -9.75 3.37 6.33
C LYS A 361 -10.65 4.46 5.79
N LEU A 362 -10.37 4.90 4.57
CA LEU A 362 -11.25 5.75 3.77
C LEU A 362 -10.95 5.47 2.30
N VAL A 363 -11.85 4.76 1.62
CA VAL A 363 -11.70 4.41 0.20
C VAL A 363 -12.98 4.74 -0.56
N VAL A 364 -12.84 5.11 -1.83
CA VAL A 364 -13.97 5.50 -2.69
C VAL A 364 -14.20 4.44 -3.76
N GLY A 365 -15.37 3.81 -3.73
CA GLY A 365 -15.83 2.95 -4.81
C GLY A 365 -16.28 3.80 -5.99
N SER A 366 -15.54 3.74 -7.09
CA SER A 366 -15.82 4.54 -8.28
C SER A 366 -15.47 3.79 -9.56
N GLU A 367 -16.09 4.18 -10.67
CA GLU A 367 -15.77 3.68 -12.01
C GLU A 367 -15.40 4.84 -12.93
N ARG A 368 -14.72 4.54 -14.04
CA ARG A 368 -14.39 5.58 -15.02
C ARG A 368 -15.70 6.12 -15.62
N ALA A 369 -15.87 7.43 -15.59
CA ALA A 369 -17.05 8.04 -16.16
C ALA A 369 -16.98 7.93 -17.70
N PRO A 370 -18.08 7.56 -18.37
CA PRO A 370 -18.13 7.55 -19.84
C PRO A 370 -18.07 8.97 -20.40
#